data_AF-A0A5K1APA8-F1
#
_entry.id   AF-A0A5K1APA8-F1
#
_cell.length_a   1.000
_cell.length_b   1.000
_cell.length_c   1.000
_cell.angle_alpha   90.00
_cell.angle_beta   90.00
_cell.angle_gamma   90.00
#
_symmetry.space_group_name_H-M   'P 1'
#
loop_
_entity.id
_entity.type
_entity.pdbx_description
1 polymer ?
#
loop_
_entity_poly.entity_id
_entity_poly.type
_entity_poly.pdbx_seq_one_letter_code
_entity_poly.pdbx_strand_id
1 'polypeptide(L)' 'MDKRVPMMVIERNHEIEPQLGNATFQYYQARFAIPSSELGSNNSIYCSFNARGVHFIMLGAFVDYNAT' A
#
# COMPACT_ATOMS: atom_id res chain seq x y z
N MET A 1 -16.66 4.62 -14.58
CA MET A 1 -15.73 5.51 -13.84
C MET A 1 -14.78 6.12 -14.85
N ASP A 2 -14.60 7.43 -14.80
CA ASP A 2 -13.61 8.11 -15.64
C ASP A 2 -12.20 7.63 -15.23
N LYS A 3 -11.42 7.11 -16.18
CA LYS A 3 -10.09 6.50 -15.92
C LYS A 3 -9.03 7.52 -15.46
N ARG A 4 -9.39 8.81 -15.45
CA ARG A 4 -8.47 9.93 -15.20
C ARG A 4 -8.43 10.41 -13.76
N VAL A 5 -9.29 9.89 -12.89
CA VAL A 5 -9.27 10.27 -11.47
C VAL A 5 -8.27 9.34 -10.74
N PRO A 6 -7.13 9.87 -10.26
CA PRO A 6 -6.17 9.05 -9.53
C PRO A 6 -6.80 8.56 -8.22
N MET A 7 -6.58 7.28 -7.91
CA MET A 7 -7.03 6.65 -6.68
C MET A 7 -5.82 6.10 -5.94
N MET A 8 -5.73 6.44 -4.66
CA MET A 8 -4.75 5.85 -3.76
C MET A 8 -5.43 4.79 -2.90
N VAL A 9 -4.80 3.63 -2.79
CA VAL A 9 -5.36 2.44 -2.11
C VAL A 9 -4.36 1.98 -1.06
N ILE A 10 -4.86 1.58 0.10
CA ILE A 10 -4.11 0.92 1.15
C ILE A 10 -4.76 -0.43 1.47
N GLU A 11 -3.95 -1.42 1.82
CA GLU A 11 -4.45 -2.75 2.14
C GLU A 11 -5.32 -2.75 3.41
N ARG A 12 -6.27 -3.67 3.47
CA ARG A 12 -7.05 -3.98 4.68
C ARG A 12 -7.00 -5.50 4.91
N ASN A 13 -7.79 -5.98 5.86
CA ASN A 13 -7.85 -7.39 6.23
C ASN A 13 -8.30 -8.28 5.06
N HIS A 14 -9.20 -7.79 4.21
CA HIS A 14 -9.70 -8.57 3.08
C HIS A 14 -8.64 -8.80 2.00
N GLU A 15 -7.59 -7.98 1.97
CA GLU A 15 -6.48 -8.07 1.04
C GLU A 15 -5.37 -9.04 1.53
N ILE A 16 -5.44 -9.59 2.75
CA ILE A 16 -4.47 -10.60 3.22
C ILE A 16 -4.46 -11.81 2.29
N GLU A 17 -5.64 -12.27 1.86
CA GLU A 17 -5.86 -13.31 0.83
C GLU A 17 -4.82 -14.45 0.84
N PRO A 18 -4.72 -15.28 1.90
CA PRO A 18 -3.66 -16.28 2.06
C PRO A 18 -3.59 -17.27 0.89
N GLN A 19 -2.39 -17.49 0.36
CA GLN A 19 -2.09 -18.41 -0.73
C GLN A 19 -1.02 -19.44 -0.33
N LEU A 20 -0.74 -20.39 -1.24
CA LEU A 20 0.34 -21.37 -1.09
C LEU A 20 1.68 -20.69 -0.77
N GLY A 21 2.42 -21.24 0.20
CA GLY A 21 3.73 -20.71 0.59
C GLY A 21 3.68 -19.49 1.52
N ASN A 22 2.60 -19.32 2.30
CA ASN A 22 2.38 -18.19 3.21
C ASN A 22 2.37 -16.82 2.50
N ALA A 23 2.12 -16.80 1.19
CA ALA A 23 1.99 -15.57 0.44
C ALA A 23 0.68 -14.87 0.78
N THR A 24 0.75 -13.56 1.04
CA THR A 24 -0.38 -12.69 1.34
C THR A 24 -0.31 -11.42 0.49
N PHE A 25 -1.42 -10.69 0.34
CA PHE A 25 -1.48 -9.41 -0.39
C PHE A 25 -1.12 -9.45 -1.88
N GLN A 26 -1.08 -10.62 -2.50
CA GLN A 26 -0.60 -10.80 -3.88
C GLN A 26 -1.44 -10.04 -4.92
N TYR A 27 -2.78 -10.11 -4.84
CA TYR A 27 -3.63 -9.39 -5.79
C TYR A 27 -3.61 -7.88 -5.56
N TYR A 28 -3.48 -7.43 -4.31
CA TYR A 28 -3.33 -6.01 -3.98
C TYR A 28 -2.07 -5.44 -4.64
N GLN A 29 -0.92 -6.09 -4.44
CA GLN A 29 0.36 -5.63 -5.04
C GLN A 29 0.35 -5.70 -6.57
N ALA A 30 -0.31 -6.70 -7.16
CA ALA A 30 -0.36 -6.84 -8.62
C ALA A 30 -1.27 -5.82 -9.32
N ARG A 31 -2.30 -5.30 -8.63
CA ARG A 31 -3.34 -4.44 -9.24
C ARG A 31 -3.14 -2.95 -8.99
N PHE A 32 -2.50 -2.58 -7.89
CA PHE A 32 -2.39 -1.18 -7.48
C PHE A 32 -0.94 -0.70 -7.55
N ALA A 33 -0.72 0.42 -8.24
CA ALA A 33 0.56 1.10 -8.22
C ALA A 33 0.70 1.86 -6.90
N ILE A 34 1.68 1.46 -6.07
CA ILE A 34 1.92 2.06 -4.75
C ILE A 34 3.26 2.80 -4.81
N PRO A 35 3.32 4.09 -4.44
CA PRO A 35 4.56 4.85 -4.40
C PRO A 35 5.39 4.49 -3.15
N SER A 36 5.80 3.23 -3.01
CA SER A 36 6.62 2.76 -1.88
C SER A 36 8.12 3.02 -2.09
N SER A 37 8.58 3.07 -3.34
CA SER A 37 10.00 3.24 -3.69
C SER A 37 10.55 4.64 -3.41
N GLU A 38 9.69 5.65 -3.27
CA GLU A 38 10.11 7.03 -2.94
C GLU A 38 10.61 7.18 -1.50
N LEU A 39 10.42 6.15 -0.66
CA LEU A 39 10.72 6.17 0.77
C LEU A 39 11.82 5.18 1.21
N GLY A 40 12.48 4.50 0.29
CA GLY A 40 13.56 3.55 0.62
C GLY A 40 13.12 2.32 1.42
N SER A 41 11.80 2.09 1.54
CA SER A 41 11.21 0.91 2.18
C SER A 41 11.02 -0.21 1.15
N ASN A 42 11.51 -1.41 1.47
CA ASN A 42 11.25 -2.62 0.69
C ASN A 42 9.82 -3.17 0.86
N ASN A 43 8.98 -2.54 1.69
CA ASN A 43 7.62 -3.01 1.99
C ASN A 43 6.56 -2.02 1.50
N SER A 44 5.61 -2.51 0.70
CA SER A 44 4.56 -1.72 0.04
C SER A 44 3.40 -1.28 0.95
N ILE A 45 3.60 -1.37 2.26
CA ILE A 45 2.52 -1.34 3.28
C ILE A 45 2.52 -0.01 4.07
N TYR A 46 3.40 0.92 3.68
CA TYR A 46 3.43 2.31 4.12
C TYR A 46 3.83 3.19 2.94
N CYS A 47 3.09 4.28 2.70
CA CYS A 47 3.48 5.29 1.72
C CYS A 47 3.02 6.69 2.10
N SER A 48 3.71 7.70 1.60
CA SER A 48 3.31 9.09 1.70
C SER A 48 3.51 9.80 0.36
N PHE A 49 2.72 10.83 0.10
CA PHE A 49 2.85 11.63 -1.12
C PHE A 49 2.29 13.04 -0.90
N ASN A 50 2.71 13.97 -1.76
CA ASN A 50 2.22 15.35 -1.75
C ASN A 50 1.19 15.57 -2.86
N ALA A 51 0.05 16.15 -2.55
CA ALA A 51 -0.92 16.61 -3.55
C ALA A 51 -1.42 18.02 -3.20
N ARG A 52 -1.17 18.98 -4.09
CA ARG A 52 -1.66 20.37 -4.01
C ARG A 52 -1.42 21.04 -2.65
N GLY A 53 -0.24 20.84 -2.07
CA GLY A 53 0.16 21.46 -0.79
C GLY A 53 -0.27 20.69 0.46
N VAL A 54 -0.90 19.52 0.31
CA VAL A 54 -1.21 18.61 1.42
C VAL A 54 -0.29 17.39 1.34
N HIS A 55 0.30 17.04 2.47
CA HIS A 55 1.09 15.81 2.62
C HIS A 55 0.20 14.71 3.20
N PHE A 56 0.02 13.63 2.43
CA PHE A 56 -0.77 12.47 2.82
C PHE A 56 0.15 11.38 3.35
N ILE A 57 -0.26 10.74 4.44
CA ILE A 57 0.42 9.58 5.03
C ILE A 57 -0.58 8.43 5.06
N MET A 58 -0.19 7.28 4.51
CA MET A 58 -1.00 6.07 4.47
C MET A 58 -0.28 4.97 5.26
N LEU A 59 -0.90 4.54 6.36
CA LEU A 59 -0.37 3.59 7.32
C LEU A 59 -1.11 2.27 7.23
N GLY A 60 -0.37 1.18 6.98
CA GLY A 60 -0.93 -0.15 6.92
C GLY A 60 -1.24 -0.74 8.28
N ALA A 61 -2.44 -1.29 8.46
CA ALA A 61 -2.87 -1.83 9.75
C ALA A 61 -2.30 -3.23 10.06
N PHE A 62 -1.69 -3.88 9.07
CA PHE A 62 -1.20 -5.27 9.14
C PHE A 62 0.33 -5.36 9.08
N VAL A 63 1.03 -4.25 9.37
CA VAL A 63 2.48 -4.19 9.52
C VAL A 63 2.85 -4.30 10.99
N ASP A 64 3.96 -4.97 11.28
CA ASP A 64 4.60 -4.87 12.59
C ASP A 64 5.11 -3.43 12.80
N TYR A 65 4.33 -2.64 13.52
CA TYR A 65 4.63 -1.24 13.84
C TYR A 65 5.75 -1.10 14.90
N ASN A 66 6.20 -2.21 15.48
CA ASN A 66 7.27 -2.23 16.48
C ASN A 66 8.58 -2.84 15.93
N ALA A 67 8.59 -3.28 14.67
CA ALA A 67 9.80 -3.68 13.98
C ALA A 67 10.70 -2.46 13.79
N THR A 68 11.83 -2.45 14.50
CA THR A 68 12.86 -1.39 14.48
C THR A 68 14.07 -1.81 13.67
#